data_AF-A0A2R8B6W9-F1
#
_entry.id   AF-A0A2R8B6W9-F1
#
_cell.length_a   1.000
_cell.length_b   1.000
_cell.length_c   1.000
_cell.angle_alpha   90.00
_cell.angle_beta   90.00
_cell.angle_gamma   90.00
#
_symmetry.space_group_name_H-M   'P 1'
#
loop_
_entity.id
_entity.type
_entity.pdbx_description
1 polymer ?
#
loop_
_entity_poly.entity_id
_entity_poly.type
_entity_poly.pdbx_seq_one_letter_code
_entity_poly.pdbx_strand_id
1 'polypeptide(L)'
;MAEVTIVYWRDIPAQVIVGKGRRGVKKQLPERFEQAIDRCAMKIGARDTDTYLAEWRKAQPVEVAGEDQAVAEAETARLVAEYDTERLKALIANDGWA
;
A
#
# COMPACT_ATOMS: atom_id res chain seq x y z
N MET A 1 10.28 10.51 -16.62
CA MET A 1 9.27 10.71 -15.57
C MET A 1 8.62 9.36 -15.34
N ALA A 2 8.69 8.89 -14.11
CA ALA A 2 8.13 7.62 -13.67
C ALA A 2 6.73 7.87 -13.11
N GLU A 3 5.74 7.06 -13.52
CA GLU A 3 4.36 7.20 -13.03
C GLU A 3 4.14 6.25 -11.85
N VAL A 4 3.99 6.81 -10.65
CA VAL A 4 3.87 6.06 -9.40
C VAL A 4 2.40 5.90 -9.03
N THR A 5 1.97 4.68 -8.79
CA THR A 5 0.66 4.33 -8.23
C THR A 5 0.86 3.49 -6.98
N ILE A 6 0.31 3.93 -5.85
CA ILE A 6 0.30 3.14 -4.61
C ILE A 6 -1.03 2.41 -4.50
N VAL A 7 -0.97 1.12 -4.21
CA VAL A 7 -2.12 0.27 -3.89
C VAL A 7 -2.31 0.26 -2.39
N TYR A 8 -3.53 0.51 -1.96
CA TYR A 8 -3.96 0.50 -0.57
C TYR A 8 -5.06 -0.53 -0.35
N TRP A 9 -5.09 -1.09 0.85
CA TRP A 9 -6.31 -1.61 1.44
C TRP A 9 -6.79 -0.58 2.46
N ARG A 10 -7.96 0.02 2.25
CA ARG A 10 -8.37 1.25 2.95
C ARG A 10 -7.26 2.31 2.91
N ASP A 11 -6.68 2.69 4.06
CA ASP A 11 -5.56 3.64 4.14
C ASP A 11 -4.21 2.98 4.50
N ILE A 12 -4.14 1.65 4.53
CA ILE A 12 -2.90 0.89 4.72
C ILE A 12 -2.29 0.58 3.35
N PRO A 13 -1.07 1.07 3.03
CA PRO A 13 -0.43 0.80 1.75
C PRO A 13 0.06 -0.64 1.69
N ALA A 14 0.03 -1.24 0.50
CA ALA A 14 0.43 -2.63 0.29
C ALA A 14 1.48 -2.80 -0.82
N GLN A 15 1.39 -1.98 -1.87
CA GLN A 15 2.26 -2.12 -3.04
C GLN A 15 2.51 -0.77 -3.71
N VAL A 16 3.73 -0.60 -4.20
CA VAL A 16 4.12 0.48 -5.12
C VAL A 16 4.18 -0.09 -6.54
N ILE A 17 3.52 0.56 -7.48
CA ILE A 17 3.59 0.27 -8.92
C ILE A 17 4.18 1.50 -9.60
N VAL A 18 5.23 1.31 -10.40
CA VAL A 18 5.85 2.40 -11.15
C VAL A 18 5.88 2.06 -12.64
N GLY A 19 5.44 3.01 -13.47
CA GLY A 19 5.33 2.83 -14.92
C GLY A 19 4.02 2.17 -15.36
N LYS A 20 3.90 1.88 -16.67
CA LYS A 20 2.65 1.40 -17.29
C LYS A 20 2.75 0.00 -17.88
N GLY A 21 1.60 -0.69 -17.91
CA GLY A 21 1.43 -1.96 -18.61
C GLY A 21 2.28 -3.10 -18.01
N ARG A 22 2.67 -4.06 -18.85
CA ARG A 22 3.40 -5.27 -18.42
C ARG A 22 4.83 -5.00 -17.96
N ARG A 23 5.40 -3.84 -18.32
CA ARG A 23 6.79 -3.46 -17.98
C ARG A 23 6.90 -2.64 -16.70
N GLY A 24 5.78 -2.29 -16.05
CA GLY A 24 5.81 -1.53 -14.81
C GLY A 24 6.49 -2.32 -13.68
N VAL A 25 7.31 -1.62 -12.90
CA VAL A 25 7.95 -2.15 -11.70
C VAL A 25 6.89 -2.28 -10.61
N LYS A 26 6.82 -3.44 -9.95
CA LYS A 26 5.90 -3.68 -8.83
C LYS A 26 6.70 -4.09 -7.61
N LYS A 27 6.55 -3.35 -6.52
CA LYS A 27 7.21 -3.63 -5.24
C LYS A 27 6.14 -3.80 -4.16
N GLN A 28 6.04 -5.01 -3.61
CA GLN A 28 5.26 -5.23 -2.39
C GLN A 28 5.98 -4.58 -1.21
N LEU A 29 5.22 -4.01 -0.29
CA LEU A 29 5.78 -3.51 0.97
C LEU A 29 6.15 -4.69 1.89
N PRO A 30 7.02 -4.47 2.90
CA PRO A 30 7.40 -5.51 3.85
C PRO A 30 6.18 -6.16 4.53
N GLU A 31 6.36 -7.41 4.96
CA GLU A 31 5.30 -8.27 5.54
C GLU A 31 4.46 -7.61 6.63
N ARG A 32 5.05 -6.69 7.43
CA ARG A 32 4.32 -5.98 8.50
C ARG A 32 3.10 -5.17 7.99
N PHE A 33 3.10 -4.75 6.73
CA PHE A 33 1.97 -4.05 6.11
C PHE A 33 0.83 -5.02 5.81
N GLU A 34 1.15 -6.19 5.25
CA GLU A 34 0.17 -7.27 5.02
C GLU A 34 -0.43 -7.75 6.34
N GLN A 35 0.40 -7.98 7.36
CA GLN A 35 -0.08 -8.33 8.70
C GLN A 35 -0.99 -7.25 9.31
N ALA A 36 -0.75 -5.96 9.02
CA ALA A 36 -1.62 -4.89 9.48
C ALA A 36 -2.99 -4.92 8.80
N ILE A 37 -3.00 -5.16 7.48
CA ILE A 37 -4.22 -5.35 6.69
C ILE A 37 -5.01 -6.56 7.23
N ASP A 38 -4.36 -7.71 7.40
CA ASP A 38 -5.00 -8.93 7.88
C ASP A 38 -5.59 -8.76 9.28
N ARG A 39 -4.84 -8.13 10.21
CA ARG A 39 -5.34 -7.82 11.55
C ARG A 39 -6.55 -6.90 11.51
N CYS A 40 -6.53 -5.90 10.64
CA CYS A 40 -7.63 -4.99 10.48
C CYS A 40 -8.87 -5.69 9.92
N ALA A 41 -8.73 -6.46 8.84
CA ALA A 41 -9.79 -7.24 8.23
C ALA A 41 -10.43 -8.24 9.21
N MET A 42 -9.59 -8.93 9.99
CA MET A 42 -10.05 -9.83 11.04
C MET A 42 -10.84 -9.11 12.15
N LYS A 43 -10.37 -7.93 12.58
CA LYS A 43 -11.01 -7.13 13.64
C LYS A 43 -12.42 -6.69 13.25
N ILE A 44 -12.60 -6.22 12.01
CA ILE A 44 -13.90 -5.73 11.52
C ILE A 44 -14.84 -6.85 11.05
N GLY A 45 -14.41 -8.11 11.16
CA GLY A 45 -15.21 -9.24 10.72
C GLY A 45 -15.36 -9.33 9.19
N ALA A 46 -14.45 -8.71 8.41
CA ALA A 46 -14.38 -8.87 6.96
C ALA A 46 -13.81 -10.25 6.60
N ARG A 47 -14.51 -11.30 7.03
CA ARG A 47 -14.19 -12.72 6.80
C ARG A 47 -14.68 -13.19 5.44
N ASP A 48 -15.68 -12.51 4.91
CA ASP A 48 -16.20 -12.76 3.58
C ASP A 48 -15.21 -12.14 2.58
N THR A 49 -14.60 -12.99 1.75
CA THR A 49 -13.55 -12.61 0.79
C THR A 49 -13.95 -11.41 -0.06
N ASP A 50 -15.23 -11.27 -0.38
CA ASP A 50 -15.76 -10.15 -1.18
C ASP A 50 -15.67 -8.80 -0.45
N THR A 51 -15.95 -8.75 0.86
CA THR A 51 -15.81 -7.52 1.66
C THR A 51 -14.35 -7.13 1.81
N TYR A 52 -13.46 -8.11 1.99
CA TYR A 52 -12.02 -7.86 2.03
C TYR A 52 -11.48 -7.33 0.70
N LEU A 53 -11.91 -7.91 -0.42
CA LEU A 53 -11.48 -7.53 -1.76
C LEU A 53 -12.05 -6.19 -2.22
N ALA A 54 -13.24 -5.80 -1.75
CA ALA A 54 -13.89 -4.54 -2.12
C ALA A 54 -13.16 -3.28 -1.62
N GLU A 55 -12.34 -3.41 -0.57
CA GLU A 55 -11.66 -2.29 0.09
C GLU A 55 -10.30 -1.94 -0.54
N TRP A 56 -9.90 -2.68 -1.57
CA TRP A 56 -8.68 -2.40 -2.31
C TRP A 56 -8.86 -1.22 -3.26
N ARG A 57 -7.96 -0.24 -3.17
CA ARG A 57 -7.96 0.93 -4.04
C ARG A 57 -6.57 1.25 -4.55
N LYS A 58 -6.51 1.85 -5.74
CA LYS A 58 -5.30 2.48 -6.27
C LYS A 58 -5.41 3.98 -6.07
N ALA A 59 -4.37 4.60 -5.51
CA ALA A 59 -4.28 6.06 -5.48
C ALA A 59 -4.17 6.62 -6.92
N GLN A 60 -4.48 7.90 -7.07
CA GLN A 60 -4.24 8.59 -8.33
C GLN A 60 -2.73 8.54 -8.63
N PRO A 61 -2.35 8.22 -9.89
CA PRO A 61 -0.95 8.18 -10.25
C PRO A 61 -0.30 9.55 -10.12
N VAL A 62 0.94 9.58 -9.63
CA VAL A 62 1.75 10.80 -9.50
C VAL A 62 3.02 10.64 -10.33
N GLU A 63 3.39 11.68 -11.06
CA GLU A 63 4.65 11.68 -11.81
C GLU A 63 5.82 12.07 -10.91
N VAL A 64 6.87 11.27 -10.93
CA VAL A 64 8.11 11.48 -10.18
C VAL A 64 9.30 11.48 -11.14
N ALA A 65 10.25 12.37 -10.94
CA ALA A 65 11.48 12.39 -11.74
C ALA A 65 12.37 11.19 -11.39
N GLY A 66 12.91 10.51 -12.42
CA GLY A 66 13.79 9.36 -12.25
C GLY A 66 13.43 8.17 -13.14
N GLU A 67 14.19 7.09 -12.96
CA GLU A 67 13.96 5.79 -13.59
C GLU A 67 12.98 4.95 -12.74
N ASP A 68 12.12 4.17 -13.40
CA ASP A 68 11.04 3.42 -12.74
C ASP A 68 11.53 2.56 -11.56
N GLN A 69 12.66 1.87 -11.71
CA GLN A 69 13.23 1.02 -10.67
C GLN A 69 13.70 1.82 -9.46
N ALA A 70 14.48 2.89 -9.68
CA ALA A 70 14.99 3.73 -8.60
C ALA A 70 13.85 4.45 -7.87
N VAL A 71 12.84 4.92 -8.60
CA VAL A 71 11.65 5.54 -8.02
C VAL A 71 10.84 4.52 -7.21
N ALA A 72 10.66 3.29 -7.70
CA ALA A 72 9.95 2.26 -6.95
C ALA A 72 10.63 1.92 -5.62
N GLU A 73 11.96 1.88 -5.59
CA GLU A 73 12.75 1.63 -4.38
C GLU A 73 12.68 2.81 -3.41
N ALA A 74 12.79 4.04 -3.90
CA ALA A 74 12.66 5.24 -3.09
C ALA A 74 11.26 5.38 -2.46
N GLU A 75 10.20 5.15 -3.23
CA GLU A 75 8.82 5.21 -2.73
C GLU A 75 8.51 4.08 -1.74
N THR A 76 9.04 2.88 -1.98
CA THR A 76 8.96 1.78 -1.02
C THR A 76 9.63 2.17 0.30
N ALA A 77 10.87 2.68 0.25
CA ALA A 77 11.60 3.11 1.44
C ALA A 77 10.89 4.26 2.17
N ARG A 78 10.33 5.23 1.43
CA ARG A 78 9.52 6.32 1.99
C ARG A 78 8.32 5.80 2.76
N LEU A 79 7.54 4.89 2.16
CA LEU A 79 6.36 4.29 2.82
C LEU A 79 6.76 3.47 4.05
N VAL A 80 7.86 2.72 3.99
CA VAL A 80 8.38 1.98 5.15
C VAL A 80 8.84 2.93 6.27
N ALA A 81 9.41 4.09 5.96
CA ALA A 81 9.78 5.06 6.98
C ALA A 81 8.56 5.78 7.56
N GLU A 82 7.59 6.15 6.72
CA GLU A 82 6.42 6.94 7.09
C GLU A 82 5.36 6.12 7.85
N TYR A 83 5.18 4.85 7.50
CA TYR A 83 4.27 3.91 8.16
C TYR A 83 5.08 3.00 9.08
N ASP A 84 5.52 3.60 10.18
CA ASP A 84 6.16 2.90 11.28
C ASP A 84 5.16 2.01 12.04
N THR A 85 5.67 1.33 13.07
CA THR A 85 4.86 0.41 13.88
C THR A 85 3.69 1.11 14.58
N GLU A 86 3.88 2.34 15.06
CA GLU A 86 2.84 3.06 15.81
C GLU A 86 1.75 3.57 14.88
N ARG A 87 2.10 4.09 13.70
CA ARG A 87 1.13 4.50 12.69
C ARG A 87 0.29 3.33 12.18
N LEU A 88 0.92 2.17 11.92
CA LEU A 88 0.18 0.97 11.52
C LEU A 88 -0.77 0.50 12.61
N LYS A 89 -0.36 0.52 13.89
CA LYS A 89 -1.25 0.23 15.02
C LYS A 89 -2.42 1.19 15.11
N ALA A 90 -2.19 2.49 14.90
CA ALA A 90 -3.24 3.50 14.90
C ALA A 90 -4.27 3.24 13.80
N LEU A 91 -3.82 2.90 12.58
CA LEU A 91 -4.71 2.51 11.48
C LEU A 91 -5.52 1.27 11.85
N ILE A 92 -4.91 0.21 12.39
CA ILE A 92 -5.65 -1.00 12.84
C ILE A 92 -6.67 -0.66 13.93
N ALA A 93 -6.30 0.21 14.87
CA ALA A 93 -7.20 0.67 15.93
C ALA A 93 -8.40 1.45 15.37
N ASN A 94 -8.21 2.15 14.26
CA ASN A 94 -9.25 2.91 13.55
C ASN A 94 -9.80 2.16 12.31
N ASP A 95 -9.84 0.83 12.36
CA ASP A 95 -10.45 -0.01 11.32
C ASP A 95 -9.87 0.23 9.91
N GLY A 96 -8.62 0.65 9.82
CA GLY A 96 -7.88 0.82 8.57
C GLY A 96 -8.01 2.22 7.96
N TRP A 97 -8.61 3.17 8.67
CA TRP A 97 -8.82 4.55 8.22
C TRP A 97 -7.87 5.52 8.90
N ALA A 98 -7.37 6.51 8.16
CA ALA A 98 -6.49 7.58 8.64
C ALA A 98 -7.25 8.82 9.12
#